data_AF-A0A9E7LEY0-F1
#
_entry.id   AF-A0A9E7LEY0-F1
#
_cell.length_a   1.000
_cell.length_b   1.000
_cell.length_c   1.000
_cell.angle_alpha   90.00
_cell.angle_beta   90.00
_cell.angle_gamma   90.00
#
_symmetry.space_group_name_H-M   'P 1'
#
loop_
_entity.id
_entity.type
_entity.pdbx_description
1 polymer ?
#
loop_
_entity_poly.entity_id
_entity_poly.type
_entity_poly.pdbx_seq_one_letter_code
_entity_poly.pdbx_strand_id
1 'polypeptide(L)'
;MFITKNGSTIAIRDDGDIISVCANNSGNVKDSSSSLLKFATTKGGTKLDSFAGNYEFYRHCGFEPVTHVEFNEEYAPPGWIKQRDKAEHVIFFKYTGRQSRYTKPEQFYEAVSPVTGDDAYDKAYAIRDESQNTQ
;
A
#
# COMPACT_ATOMS: atom_id res chain seq x y z
N MET A 1 -16.42 -0.53 -6.61
CA MET A 1 -15.38 -0.55 -7.67
C MET A 1 -15.64 0.59 -8.64
N PHE A 2 -14.59 1.24 -9.13
CA PHE A 2 -14.64 2.31 -10.13
C PHE A 2 -13.78 1.93 -11.33
N ILE A 3 -14.22 2.34 -12.52
CA ILE A 3 -13.53 2.10 -13.80
C ILE A 3 -13.51 3.41 -14.58
N THR A 4 -12.35 3.83 -15.06
CA THR A 4 -12.22 5.03 -15.91
C THR A 4 -12.63 4.71 -17.34
N LYS A 5 -12.87 5.75 -18.15
CA LYS A 5 -13.11 5.59 -19.60
C LYS A 5 -11.96 4.87 -20.32
N ASN A 6 -10.74 5.00 -19.80
CA ASN A 6 -9.54 4.38 -20.36
C ASN A 6 -9.29 2.97 -19.79
N GLY A 7 -10.17 2.45 -18.93
CA GLY A 7 -10.10 1.09 -18.40
C GLY A 7 -9.20 0.91 -17.17
N SER A 8 -8.72 1.99 -16.55
CA SER A 8 -8.06 1.90 -15.25
C SER A 8 -9.09 1.61 -14.16
N THR A 9 -8.71 0.86 -13.14
CA THR A 9 -9.63 0.40 -12.09
C THR A 9 -9.17 0.78 -10.69
N ILE A 10 -10.14 1.03 -9.81
CA ILE A 10 -9.94 1.28 -8.38
C ILE A 10 -10.98 0.48 -7.60
N ALA A 11 -10.57 -0.23 -6.56
CA ALA A 11 -11.48 -0.86 -5.61
C ALA A 11 -11.18 -0.37 -4.18
N ILE A 12 -12.24 0.00 -3.48
CA ILE A 12 -12.22 0.48 -2.09
C ILE A 12 -13.27 -0.34 -1.36
N ARG A 13 -12.90 -0.88 -0.19
CA ARG A 13 -13.82 -1.54 0.74
C ARG A 13 -14.58 -0.50 1.57
N ASP A 14 -15.67 -0.93 2.20
CA ASP A 14 -16.53 -0.04 3.00
C ASP A 14 -15.80 0.56 4.22
N ASP A 15 -14.74 -0.09 4.69
CA ASP A 15 -13.87 0.37 5.78
C ASP A 15 -12.74 1.32 5.32
N GLY A 16 -12.77 1.72 4.06
CA GLY A 16 -11.81 2.63 3.45
C GLY A 16 -10.52 1.97 2.97
N ASP A 17 -10.41 0.64 3.00
CA ASP A 17 -9.24 -0.06 2.47
C ASP A 17 -9.19 -0.02 0.94
N ILE A 18 -8.13 0.55 0.38
CA ILE A 18 -7.89 0.60 -1.07
C ILE A 18 -7.18 -0.68 -1.48
N ILE A 19 -7.97 -1.68 -1.84
CA ILE A 19 -7.48 -3.03 -2.16
C ILE A 19 -7.00 -3.22 -3.60
N SER A 20 -7.25 -2.24 -4.48
CA SER A 20 -6.79 -2.32 -5.87
C SER A 20 -6.68 -0.95 -6.53
N VAL A 21 -5.55 -0.71 -7.17
CA VAL A 21 -5.31 0.41 -8.09
C VAL A 21 -4.55 -0.12 -9.30
N CYS A 22 -5.23 -0.22 -10.44
CA CYS A 22 -4.64 -0.69 -11.69
C CYS A 22 -4.76 0.39 -12.74
N ALA A 23 -3.65 1.06 -13.06
CA ALA A 23 -3.60 1.99 -14.17
C ALA A 23 -3.49 1.22 -15.50
N ASN A 24 -4.41 1.47 -16.43
CA ASN A 24 -4.28 0.95 -17.78
C ASN A 24 -3.26 1.80 -18.55
N ASN A 25 -2.13 1.18 -18.85
CA ASN A 25 -1.05 1.82 -19.61
C ASN A 25 -1.09 1.50 -21.12
N SER A 26 -2.17 0.85 -21.58
CA SER A 26 -2.36 0.51 -22.99
C SER A 26 -2.90 1.71 -23.76
N GLY A 27 -2.22 2.09 -24.85
CA GLY A 27 -2.64 3.18 -25.74
C GLY A 27 -1.98 4.54 -25.46
N ASN A 28 -2.48 5.57 -26.15
CA ASN A 28 -1.87 6.92 -26.19
C ASN A 28 -2.33 7.85 -25.07
N VAL A 29 -3.42 7.52 -24.38
CA VAL A 29 -3.95 8.29 -23.25
C VAL A 29 -3.90 7.39 -22.01
N LYS A 30 -3.18 7.83 -20.99
CA LYS A 30 -2.96 7.06 -19.76
C LYS A 30 -3.52 7.83 -18.58
N ASP A 31 -4.25 7.14 -17.71
CA ASP A 31 -4.62 7.72 -16.43
C ASP A 31 -3.39 7.69 -15.51
N SER A 32 -3.17 8.77 -14.77
CA SER A 32 -2.08 8.81 -13.80
C SER A 32 -2.46 7.96 -12.57
N SER A 33 -1.59 7.03 -12.16
CA SER A 33 -1.74 6.26 -10.92
C SER A 33 -1.90 7.18 -9.70
N SER A 34 -1.21 8.32 -9.66
CA SER A 34 -1.37 9.29 -8.56
C SER A 34 -2.74 9.97 -8.57
N SER A 35 -3.31 10.23 -9.76
CA SER A 35 -4.67 10.75 -9.89
C SER A 35 -5.72 9.71 -9.50
N LEU A 36 -5.48 8.42 -9.80
CA LEU A 36 -6.33 7.32 -9.36
C LEU A 36 -6.35 7.24 -7.82
N LEU A 37 -5.19 7.28 -7.16
CA LEU A 37 -5.12 7.32 -5.69
C LEU A 37 -5.79 8.55 -5.11
N LYS A 38 -5.56 9.74 -5.68
CA LYS A 38 -6.24 10.96 -5.25
C LYS A 38 -7.76 10.86 -5.40
N PHE A 39 -8.24 10.23 -6.47
CA PHE A 39 -9.67 9.94 -6.61
C PHE A 39 -10.15 8.96 -5.53
N ALA A 40 -9.40 7.91 -5.26
CA ALA A 40 -9.75 6.92 -4.24
C ALA A 40 -9.97 7.58 -2.87
N THR A 41 -9.09 8.51 -2.48
CA THR A 41 -9.23 9.23 -1.20
C THR A 41 -10.47 10.11 -1.15
N THR A 42 -10.87 10.73 -2.27
CA THR A 42 -12.16 11.47 -2.34
C THR A 42 -13.39 10.56 -2.27
N LYS A 43 -13.22 9.24 -2.43
CA LYS A 43 -14.28 8.23 -2.38
C LYS A 43 -14.25 7.39 -1.10
N GLY A 44 -13.53 7.84 -0.07
CA GLY A 44 -13.49 7.18 1.23
C GLY A 44 -12.30 6.24 1.42
N GLY A 45 -11.37 6.17 0.46
CA GLY A 45 -10.12 5.43 0.65
C GLY A 45 -9.21 6.12 1.68
N THR A 46 -8.88 5.42 2.75
CA THR A 46 -8.11 5.97 3.89
C THR A 46 -6.87 5.16 4.22
N LYS A 47 -6.76 3.92 3.73
CA LYS A 47 -5.68 3.00 4.08
C LYS A 47 -5.41 2.04 2.93
N LEU A 48 -4.21 1.46 2.92
CA LEU A 48 -3.79 0.42 1.99
C LEU A 48 -2.56 -0.29 2.54
N ASP A 49 -2.19 -1.39 1.90
CA ASP A 49 -0.91 -2.07 2.07
C ASP A 49 -0.24 -2.32 0.71
N SER A 50 1.09 -2.34 0.70
CA SER A 50 1.85 -2.63 -0.52
C SER A 50 3.26 -3.09 -0.23
N PHE A 51 3.86 -3.78 -1.19
CA PHE A 51 5.28 -4.11 -1.17
C PHE A 51 6.16 -2.86 -1.13
N ALA A 52 7.28 -2.97 -0.43
CA ALA A 52 8.25 -1.90 -0.20
C ALA A 52 8.74 -1.20 -1.49
N GLY A 53 8.79 -1.89 -2.62
CA GLY A 53 9.17 -1.32 -3.92
C GLY A 53 8.26 -0.16 -4.36
N ASN A 54 7.03 -0.08 -3.86
CA ASN A 54 6.10 1.01 -4.16
C ASN A 54 6.13 2.15 -3.12
N TYR A 55 7.01 2.09 -2.13
CA TYR A 55 7.05 3.03 -1.00
C TYR A 55 7.10 4.50 -1.43
N GLU A 56 8.01 4.83 -2.36
CA GLU A 56 8.19 6.18 -2.89
C GLU A 56 6.90 6.74 -3.48
N PHE A 57 6.19 5.91 -4.25
CA PHE A 57 4.96 6.29 -4.91
C PHE A 57 3.84 6.61 -3.91
N TYR A 58 3.60 5.72 -2.94
CA TYR A 58 2.56 5.94 -1.94
C TYR A 58 2.87 7.12 -1.02
N ARG A 59 4.14 7.29 -0.61
CA ARG A 59 4.56 8.47 0.16
C ARG A 59 4.20 9.76 -0.57
N HIS A 60 4.56 9.88 -1.84
CA HIS A 60 4.26 11.08 -2.63
C HIS A 60 2.76 11.30 -2.84
N CYS A 61 1.95 10.24 -2.76
CA CYS A 61 0.49 10.32 -2.83
C CYS A 61 -0.19 10.67 -1.51
N GLY A 62 0.56 10.97 -0.44
CA GLY A 62 0.00 11.40 0.85
C GLY A 62 -0.27 10.27 1.84
N PHE A 63 0.35 9.11 1.62
CA PHE A 63 0.27 7.97 2.52
C PHE A 63 1.50 7.88 3.42
N GLU A 64 1.26 7.67 4.72
CA GLU A 64 2.30 7.48 5.72
C GLU A 64 2.36 6.00 6.14
N PRO A 65 3.57 5.42 6.26
CA PRO A 65 3.71 4.05 6.74
C PRO A 65 3.40 3.99 8.24
N VAL A 66 2.71 2.94 8.65
CA VAL A 66 2.28 2.71 10.04
C VAL A 66 3.03 1.52 10.63
N THR A 67 3.01 0.39 9.94
CA THR A 67 3.67 -0.84 10.36
C THR A 67 4.10 -1.65 9.12
N HIS A 68 4.87 -2.71 9.32
CA HIS A 68 5.27 -3.63 8.25
C HIS A 68 5.47 -5.05 8.76
N VAL A 69 5.43 -5.97 7.81
CA VAL A 69 5.76 -7.39 8.02
C VAL A 69 6.84 -7.79 7.02
N GLU A 70 7.68 -8.74 7.41
CA GLU A 70 8.62 -9.37 6.50
C GLU A 70 7.87 -10.20 5.44
N PHE A 71 8.50 -10.41 4.29
CA PHE A 71 7.92 -11.25 3.24
C PHE A 71 7.76 -12.69 3.75
N ASN A 72 6.54 -13.22 3.72
CA ASN A 72 6.28 -14.61 4.04
C ASN A 72 6.25 -15.45 2.75
N GLU A 73 7.25 -16.33 2.60
CA GLU A 73 7.42 -17.22 1.44
C GLU A 73 6.24 -18.21 1.28
N GLU A 74 5.52 -18.53 2.34
CA GLU A 74 4.33 -19.42 2.28
C GLU A 74 3.17 -18.78 1.50
N TYR A 75 3.12 -17.45 1.48
CA TYR A 75 2.13 -16.66 0.73
C TYR A 75 2.69 -16.13 -0.60
N ALA A 76 3.87 -16.61 -1.02
CA ALA A 76 4.45 -16.19 -2.28
C ALA A 76 3.54 -16.59 -3.47
N PRO A 77 3.39 -15.71 -4.48
CA PRO A 77 2.53 -16.01 -5.61
C PRO A 77 3.10 -17.19 -6.43
N PRO A 78 2.25 -17.94 -7.16
CA PRO A 78 2.71 -18.99 -8.06
C PRO A 78 3.79 -18.49 -9.02
N GLY A 79 4.94 -19.17 -9.05
CA GLY A 79 6.07 -18.81 -9.91
C GLY A 79 7.07 -17.82 -9.31
N TRP A 80 6.91 -17.42 -8.04
CA TRP A 80 7.95 -16.72 -7.29
C TRP A 80 9.14 -17.65 -7.02
N ILE A 81 10.37 -17.17 -7.22
CA ILE A 81 11.60 -17.93 -7.09
C ILE A 81 12.57 -17.14 -6.21
N LYS A 82 12.90 -17.68 -5.03
CA LYS A 82 13.75 -17.05 -4.00
C LYS A 82 15.08 -16.45 -4.48
N GLN A 83 15.65 -17.02 -5.54
CA GLN A 83 16.93 -16.56 -6.11
C GLN A 83 16.78 -15.51 -7.22
N ARG A 84 15.60 -15.42 -7.83
CA ARG A 84 15.29 -14.48 -8.93
C ARG A 84 14.54 -13.25 -8.42
N ASP A 85 13.57 -13.49 -7.55
CA ASP A 85 12.63 -12.48 -7.09
C ASP A 85 13.03 -12.00 -5.70
N LYS A 86 12.81 -10.70 -5.45
CA LYS A 86 13.17 -10.08 -4.18
C LYS A 86 12.07 -10.34 -3.15
N ALA A 87 12.45 -10.84 -1.99
CA ALA A 87 11.60 -10.84 -0.79
C ALA A 87 11.52 -9.40 -0.26
N GLU A 88 10.36 -8.76 -0.44
CA GLU A 88 10.13 -7.39 0.00
C GLU A 88 9.11 -7.35 1.13
N HIS A 89 9.36 -6.50 2.12
CA HIS A 89 8.41 -6.26 3.20
C HIS A 89 7.09 -5.76 2.64
N VAL A 90 5.98 -6.14 3.29
CA VAL A 90 4.68 -5.53 3.06
C VAL A 90 4.50 -4.43 4.09
N ILE A 91 4.30 -3.21 3.60
CA ILE A 91 4.14 -2.01 4.42
C ILE A 91 2.66 -1.62 4.42
N PHE A 92 2.15 -1.32 5.61
CA PHE A 92 0.78 -0.91 5.84
C PHE A 92 0.75 0.61 6.02
N PHE A 93 -0.10 1.29 5.26
CA PHE A 93 -0.13 2.73 5.16
C PHE A 93 -1.48 3.30 5.60
N LYS A 94 -1.43 4.55 6.07
CA LYS A 94 -2.61 5.40 6.29
C LYS A 94 -2.53 6.66 5.44
N TYR A 95 -3.67 7.17 5.00
CA TYR A 95 -3.75 8.43 4.27
C TYR A 95 -3.78 9.59 5.26
N THR A 96 -2.77 10.45 5.21
CA THR A 96 -2.74 11.71 5.97
C THR A 96 -2.81 12.94 5.08
N GLY A 97 -2.72 12.76 3.75
CA GLY A 97 -2.59 13.84 2.78
C GLY A 97 -1.23 14.54 2.83
N ARG A 98 -0.29 14.05 3.65
CA ARG A 98 1.06 14.59 3.82
C ARG A 98 2.09 13.57 3.34
N GLN A 99 3.24 14.07 2.91
CA GLN A 99 4.36 13.17 2.65
C GLN A 99 4.96 12.69 3.97
N SER A 100 5.20 11.38 4.07
CA SER A 100 5.89 10.77 5.21
C SER A 100 7.20 11.48 5.52
N ARG A 101 7.49 11.62 6.82
CA ARG A 101 8.80 12.08 7.33
C ARG A 101 9.94 11.12 6.95
N TYR A 102 9.62 9.84 6.78
CA TYR A 102 10.56 8.83 6.32
C TYR A 102 10.64 8.92 4.79
N THR A 103 11.80 9.31 4.28
CA THR A 103 12.00 9.47 2.84
C THR A 103 12.34 8.16 2.15
N LYS A 104 12.67 7.12 2.91
CA LYS A 104 13.04 5.79 2.42
C LYS A 104 12.49 4.71 3.35
N PRO A 105 12.19 3.50 2.85
CA PRO A 105 11.68 2.42 3.68
C PRO A 105 12.69 1.99 4.77
N GLU A 106 14.00 2.08 4.54
CA GLU A 106 15.01 1.69 5.53
C GLU A 106 14.94 2.55 6.80
N GLN A 107 14.73 3.86 6.66
CA GLN A 107 14.54 4.77 7.80
C GLN A 107 13.30 4.41 8.61
N PHE A 108 12.27 3.91 7.93
CA PHE A 108 11.06 3.47 8.59
C PHE A 108 11.30 2.15 9.35
N TYR A 109 12.05 1.21 8.79
CA TYR A 109 12.40 -0.05 9.45
C TYR A 109 13.29 0.13 10.67
N GLU A 110 14.17 1.13 10.67
CA GLU A 110 14.98 1.50 11.84
C GLU A 110 14.11 2.05 12.99
N ALA A 111 13.00 2.71 12.65
CA ALA A 111 12.11 3.35 13.63
C ALA A 111 10.98 2.44 14.12
N VAL A 112 10.57 1.46 13.32
CA VAL A 112 9.45 0.56 13.59
C VAL A 112 9.89 -0.86 13.28
N SER A 113 9.96 -1.71 14.31
CA SER A 113 10.28 -3.14 14.13
C SER A 113 9.16 -3.86 13.36
N PRO A 114 9.50 -4.87 12.53
CA PRO A 114 8.49 -5.65 11.83
C PRO A 114 7.59 -6.38 12.82
N VAL A 115 6.32 -6.52 12.47
CA VAL A 115 5.40 -7.43 13.17
C VAL A 115 5.76 -8.86 12.77
N THR A 116 5.84 -9.75 13.76
CA THR A 116 6.25 -11.14 13.61
C THR A 116 5.24 -12.10 14.25
N GLY A 117 5.39 -13.39 13.95
CA GLY A 117 4.50 -14.46 14.40
C GLY A 117 3.56 -14.96 13.29
N ASP A 118 2.87 -16.06 13.56
CA ASP A 118 1.99 -16.73 12.57
C ASP A 118 0.78 -15.84 12.18
N ASP A 119 0.39 -14.91 13.05
CA ASP A 119 -0.69 -13.93 12.89
C ASP A 119 -0.18 -12.51 12.56
N ALA A 120 1.05 -12.39 12.03
CA ALA A 120 1.69 -11.10 11.80
C ALA A 120 0.88 -10.17 10.90
N TYR A 121 0.25 -10.70 9.85
CA TYR A 121 -0.60 -9.91 8.95
C TYR A 121 -1.83 -9.36 9.66
N ASP A 122 -2.54 -10.19 10.42
CA ASP A 122 -3.75 -9.77 11.16
C ASP A 122 -3.42 -8.70 12.20
N LYS A 123 -2.30 -8.86 12.91
CA LYS A 123 -1.77 -7.84 13.83
C LYS A 123 -1.42 -6.54 13.10
N ALA A 124 -0.78 -6.64 11.93
CA ALA A 124 -0.43 -5.47 11.14
C ALA A 124 -1.66 -4.71 10.63
N TYR A 125 -2.70 -5.43 10.19
CA TYR A 125 -4.00 -4.85 9.86
C TYR A 125 -4.61 -4.11 11.06
N ALA A 126 -4.63 -4.74 12.24
CA ALA A 126 -5.17 -4.12 13.45
C ALA A 126 -4.42 -2.82 13.81
N ILE A 127 -3.08 -2.84 13.81
CA ILE A 127 -2.25 -1.65 14.10
C ILE A 127 -2.54 -0.52 13.08
N ARG A 128 -2.62 -0.85 11.78
CA ARG A 128 -2.96 0.12 10.72
C ARG A 128 -4.32 0.75 10.96
N ASP A 129 -5.30 -0.07 11.29
CA ASP A 129 -6.70 0.34 11.43
C ASP A 129 -6.92 1.16 12.71
N GLU A 130 -6.27 0.80 13.82
CA GLU A 130 -6.27 1.58 15.06
C GLU A 130 -5.61 2.95 14.88
N SER A 131 -4.55 3.02 14.08
CA SER A 131 -3.81 4.28 13.82
C SER A 131 -4.60 5.35 13.06
N GLN A 132 -5.77 5.00 12.51
CA GLN A 132 -6.69 5.93 11.86
C GLN A 132 -7.38 6.86 12.87
N ASN A 133 -7.54 6.40 14.13
CA ASN A 133 -8.26 7.15 15.18
C ASN A 133 -7.38 8.16 15.91
N THR A 134 -6.07 8.15 15.66
CA THR A 134 -5.10 9.06 16.27
C THR A 134 -4.82 10.22 15.30
N GLN A 135 -5.68 11.25 15.33
CA GLN A 135 -5.46 12.55 14.67
C GLN A 135 -5.27 13.66 15.69
#